data_AF-A0A960Y2T7-F1
#
_entry.id   AF-A0A960Y2T7-F1
#
_cell.length_a   1.000
_cell.length_b   1.000
_cell.length_c   1.000
_cell.angle_alpha   90.00
_cell.angle_beta   90.00
_cell.angle_gamma   90.00
#
_symmetry.space_group_name_H-M   'P 1'
#
loop_
_entity.id
_entity.type
_entity.pdbx_description
1 polymer ?
#
loop_
_entity_poly.entity_id
_entity_poly.type
_entity_poly.pdbx_seq_one_letter_code
_entity_poly.pdbx_strand_id
1 'polypeptide(L)' 'MEVLKSISLVDEILLEFKSNLGIHYESYKNHILRVLNYSFALQELNLDETELMTVAACFHDLGLWTKIL' A
#
# COMPACT_ATOMS: atom_id res chain seq x y z
N MET A 1 -11.76 -12.65 -9.15
CA MET A 1 -10.52 -12.19 -8.49
C MET A 1 -10.70 -12.38 -7.00
N GLU A 2 -9.73 -13.00 -6.33
CA GLU A 2 -9.68 -13.09 -4.87
C GLU A 2 -9.23 -11.74 -4.29
N VAL A 3 -9.87 -11.30 -3.21
CA VAL A 3 -9.49 -10.03 -2.55
C VAL A 3 -8.29 -10.25 -1.64
N LEU A 4 -7.17 -9.61 -1.96
CA LEU A 4 -5.96 -9.61 -1.15
C LEU A 4 -6.19 -8.85 0.15
N LYS A 5 -5.97 -9.52 1.28
CA LYS A 5 -6.11 -8.96 2.64
C LYS A 5 -4.78 -8.58 3.28
N SER A 6 -3.68 -9.05 2.71
CA SER A 6 -2.31 -8.79 3.17
C SER A 6 -1.33 -8.98 2.02
N ILE A 7 -0.30 -8.15 1.97
CA ILE A 7 0.83 -8.25 1.05
C ILE A 7 2.07 -7.95 1.88
N SER A 8 3.01 -8.90 2.00
CA SER A 8 4.16 -8.76 2.90
C SER A 8 4.95 -7.48 2.63
N LEU A 9 5.17 -7.12 1.37
CA LEU A 9 5.88 -5.91 1.00
C LEU A 9 5.17 -4.62 1.46
N VAL A 10 3.83 -4.60 1.48
CA VAL A 10 3.07 -3.47 2.06
C VAL A 10 3.33 -3.37 3.56
N ASP A 11 3.30 -4.51 4.25
CA ASP A 11 3.53 -4.56 5.69
C ASP A 11 4.97 -4.14 6.06
N GLU A 12 5.95 -4.58 5.29
CA GLU A 12 7.36 -4.21 5.43
C GLU A 12 7.57 -2.70 5.25
N ILE A 13 7.07 -2.13 4.14
CA ILE A 13 7.23 -0.69 3.87
C ILE A 13 6.51 0.15 4.93
N LEU A 14 5.24 -0.16 5.23
CA LEU A 14 4.48 0.68 6.16
C LEU A 14 4.98 0.62 7.59
N LEU A 15 5.62 -0.49 7.99
CA LEU A 15 6.21 -0.61 9.32
C LEU A 15 7.23 0.51 9.60
N GLU A 16 8.02 0.92 8.60
CA GLU A 16 8.98 2.02 8.70
C GLU A 16 8.30 3.37 8.99
N PHE A 17 7.07 3.55 8.51
CA PHE A 17 6.29 4.80 8.66
C PHE A 17 5.25 4.72 9.78
N LYS A 18 5.22 3.64 10.57
CA LYS A 18 4.18 3.39 11.57
C LYS A 18 4.06 4.52 12.59
N SER A 19 5.19 5.09 13.02
CA SER A 19 5.23 6.22 13.95
C SER A 19 4.66 7.50 13.32
N ASN A 20 4.99 7.79 12.05
CA ASN A 20 4.53 8.96 11.31
C ASN A 20 3.03 8.90 10.96
N LEU A 21 2.54 7.70 10.63
CA LEU A 21 1.13 7.44 10.34
C LEU A 21 0.27 7.43 11.63
N GLY A 22 0.82 6.93 12.74
CA GLY A 22 0.16 6.92 14.04
C GLY A 22 -1.23 6.28 13.97
N ILE A 23 -2.26 7.04 14.35
CA ILE A 23 -3.66 6.58 14.35
C ILE A 23 -4.16 6.16 12.97
N HIS A 24 -3.50 6.64 11.90
CA HIS A 24 -3.91 6.37 10.53
C HIS A 24 -3.30 5.11 9.93
N TYR A 25 -2.39 4.43 10.64
CA TYR A 25 -1.65 3.28 10.11
C TYR A 25 -2.56 2.22 9.47
N GLU A 26 -3.57 1.73 10.20
CA GLU A 26 -4.49 0.70 9.69
C GLU A 26 -5.39 1.23 8.57
N SER A 27 -5.84 2.48 8.65
CA SER A 27 -6.65 3.10 7.60
C SER A 27 -5.88 3.27 6.30
N TYR A 28 -4.61 3.66 6.39
CA TYR A 28 -3.73 3.86 5.24
C TYR A 28 -3.33 2.51 4.61
N LYS A 29 -3.00 1.50 5.43
CA LYS A 29 -2.78 0.13 4.93
C LYS A 29 -4.00 -0.39 4.17
N ASN A 30 -5.20 -0.23 4.72
CA ASN A 30 -6.43 -0.64 4.05
C ASN A 30 -6.70 0.14 2.75
N HIS A 31 -6.29 1.40 2.68
CA HIS A 31 -6.34 2.20 1.45
C HIS A 31 -5.43 1.63 0.37
N ILE A 32 -4.17 1.34 0.71
CA ILE A 32 -3.19 0.73 -0.21
C ILE A 32 -3.71 -0.62 -0.73
N LEU A 33 -4.24 -1.48 0.15
CA LEU A 33 -4.78 -2.78 -0.26
C LEU A 33 -5.95 -2.63 -1.25
N ARG A 34 -6.83 -1.63 -1.09
CA ARG A 34 -7.90 -1.38 -2.07
C ARG A 34 -7.34 -0.96 -3.43
N VAL A 35 -6.36 -0.05 -3.44
CA VAL A 35 -5.69 0.40 -4.68
C VAL A 35 -5.05 -0.78 -5.41
N LEU A 36 -4.35 -1.65 -4.68
CA LEU A 36 -3.69 -2.83 -5.26
C LEU A 36 -4.68 -3.85 -5.80
N ASN A 37 -5.73 -4.16 -5.02
CA ASN A 37 -6.80 -5.05 -5.49
C ASN A 37 -7.43 -4.54 -6.80
N TYR A 38 -7.73 -3.24 -6.90
CA TYR A 38 -8.27 -2.69 -8.15
C TYR A 38 -7.26 -2.72 -9.29
N SER A 39 -6.00 -2.37 -9.02
CA SER A 39 -4.94 -2.38 -10.04
C SER A 39 -4.75 -3.77 -10.64
N PHE A 40 -4.70 -4.81 -9.80
CA PHE A 40 -4.55 -6.20 -10.23
C PHE A 40 -5.83 -6.78 -10.86
N ALA A 41 -7.00 -6.19 -10.60
CA ALA A 41 -8.24 -6.55 -11.29
C ALA A 41 -8.29 -6.00 -12.71
N LEU A 42 -7.72 -4.81 -12.91
CA LEU A 42 -7.80 -4.05 -14.16
C LEU A 42 -6.72 -4.48 -15.16
N GLN A 43 -5.58 -4.96 -14.67
CA GLN A 43 -4.46 -5.35 -15.49
C GLN A 43 -3.76 -6.58 -14.89
N GLU A 44 -3.49 -7.57 -15.75
CA GLU A 44 -2.57 -8.65 -15.40
C GLU A 44 -1.14 -8.10 -15.45
N LEU A 45 -0.43 -8.22 -14.31
CA LEU A 45 0.93 -7.74 -14.12
C LEU A 45 1.85 -8.93 -13.93
N ASN A 46 3.07 -8.85 -14.47
CA ASN A 46 4.13 -9.78 -14.10
C ASN A 46 4.69 -9.47 -12.69
N LEU A 47 5.65 -10.26 -12.23
CA LEU A 47 6.20 -10.12 -10.87
C LEU A 47 6.86 -8.76 -10.65
N ASP A 48 7.68 -8.30 -11.59
CA ASP A 48 8.40 -7.02 -11.50
C ASP A 48 7.40 -5.84 -11.50
N GLU A 49 6.38 -5.91 -12.35
CA GLU A 49 5.30 -4.92 -12.39
C GLU A 49 4.46 -4.90 -11.11
N THR A 50 4.19 -6.07 -10.54
CA THR A 50 3.45 -6.22 -9.28
C THR A 50 4.23 -5.60 -8.11
N GLU A 51 5.55 -5.81 -8.06
CA GLU A 51 6.42 -5.19 -7.07
C GLU A 51 6.45 -3.66 -7.21
N LEU A 52 6.68 -3.16 -8.42
CA LEU A 52 6.68 -1.72 -8.71
C LEU A 52 5.33 -1.06 -8.37
N MET A 53 4.21 -1.71 -8.72
CA MET A 53 2.87 -1.23 -8.38
C MET A 53 2.66 -1.20 -6.86
N THR A 54 3.15 -2.21 -6.13
CA THR A 54 3.06 -2.28 -4.67
C THR A 54 3.83 -1.14 -4.01
N VAL A 55 5.07 -0.88 -4.46
CA VAL A 55 5.88 0.25 -4.00
C VAL A 55 5.17 1.57 -4.31
N ALA A 56 4.73 1.78 -5.55
CA ALA A 56 4.03 3.00 -5.96
C ALA A 56 2.77 3.26 -5.10
N ALA A 57 1.96 2.23 -4.87
CA ALA A 57 0.78 2.33 -4.02
C ALA A 57 1.14 2.70 -2.57
N CYS A 58 2.23 2.20 -2.01
CA CYS A 58 2.65 2.55 -0.65
C CYS A 58 3.02 4.04 -0.49
N PHE A 59 3.53 4.68 -1.55
CA PHE A 59 4.03 6.06 -1.48
C PHE A 59 3.09 7.12 -2.05
N HIS A 60 2.11 6.78 -2.89
CA HIS A 60 1.30 7.77 -3.65
C HIS A 60 0.63 8.84 -2.78
N ASP A 61 0.17 8.47 -1.60
CA ASP A 61 -0.54 9.34 -0.65
C ASP A 61 0.18 9.44 0.70
N LEU A 62 1.38 8.85 0.86
CA LEU A 62 2.03 8.73 2.17
C LEU A 62 2.20 10.09 2.84
N GLY A 63 2.64 11.09 2.06
CA GLY A 63 2.81 12.47 2.53
C GLY A 63 1.53 13.17 2.99
N LEU A 64 0.35 12.72 2.53
CA LEU A 64 -0.95 13.24 2.98
C LEU A 64 -1.39 12.61 4.31
N TRP A 65 -0.96 11.38 4.57
CA TRP A 65 -1.39 10.58 5.73
C TRP A 65 -0.40 10.62 6.90
N THR A 66 0.86 10.99 6.64
CA THR A 66 1.86 11.23 7.67
C THR A 66 1.76 12.65 8.22
N LYS A 67 1.95 12.82 9.53
CA LYS A 67 2.20 14.16 10.08
C LYS A 67 3.58 14.63 9.63
N ILE A 68 3.62 15.67 8.80
CA ILE A 68 4.84 16.45 8.59
C ILE A 68 4.97 17.35 9.83
N LEU A 69 6.02 17.11 10.62
CA LEU A 69 6.38 17.97 11.77
C LEU A 69 6.77 19.37 11.29
#